data_AF-A0A0U0W4N9-F1
#
_entry.id   AF-A0A0U0W4N9-F1
#
_cell.length_a   1.000
_cell.length_b   1.000
_cell.length_c   1.000
_cell.angle_alpha   90.00
_cell.angle_beta   90.00
_cell.angle_gamma   90.00
#
_symmetry.space_group_name_H-M   'P 1'
#
loop_
_entity.id
_entity.type
_entity.pdbx_description
1 polymer ?
#
loop_
_entity_poly.entity_id
_entity_poly.type
_entity_poly.pdbx_seq_one_letter_code
_entity_poly.pdbx_strand_id
1 'polypeptide(L)'
;MSREVSLGVLQMWQALTEAVSRRPANPEVTLVFTDLVGFSTWSLQAGDAAALSLLRQVARAVEPPLLDAGGHIVKRMGDGLMAVFRDPLVAVRAVLEAKEALRTVQVDGYTPRMRVGIHTGRPQRLAADWLGVDVNIAARVMERATKGGIMVSSSTLDLIPQSELDALGIAAKRVRKPVFAHKSAGIPADLAIYRLKTLKELTATDDTAETNSQP
;
A
#
# COMPACT_ATOMS: atom_id res chain seq x y z
N MET A 1 -54.41 -0.78 0.16
CA MET A 1 -54.42 0.28 -0.86
C MET A 1 -53.03 0.37 -1.46
N SER A 2 -52.81 -0.31 -2.58
CA SER A 2 -51.54 -0.32 -3.31
C SER A 2 -51.41 0.99 -4.08
N ARG A 3 -50.35 1.77 -3.81
CA ARG A 3 -50.00 2.94 -4.62
C ARG A 3 -49.19 2.46 -5.81
N GLU A 4 -49.82 2.43 -6.98
CA GLU A 4 -49.16 2.19 -8.26
C GLU A 4 -48.25 3.38 -8.58
N VAL A 5 -46.95 3.15 -8.59
CA VAL A 5 -45.96 4.11 -9.10
C VAL A 5 -46.03 4.04 -10.62
N SER A 6 -46.47 5.13 -11.25
CA SER A 6 -46.62 5.23 -12.71
C SER A 6 -45.33 4.86 -13.44
N LEU A 7 -45.44 4.05 -14.49
CA LEU A 7 -44.35 3.57 -15.34
C LEU A 7 -43.46 4.70 -15.89
N GLY A 8 -44.00 5.92 -16.04
CA GLY A 8 -43.22 7.10 -16.43
C GLY A 8 -42.17 7.52 -15.39
N VAL A 9 -42.41 7.27 -14.10
CA VAL A 9 -41.44 7.51 -13.03
C VAL A 9 -40.31 6.48 -13.09
N LEU A 10 -40.61 5.21 -13.36
CA LEU A 10 -39.60 4.17 -13.51
C LEU A 10 -38.73 4.36 -14.75
N GLN A 11 -39.31 4.80 -15.88
CA GLN A 11 -38.52 5.10 -17.09
C GLN A 11 -37.69 6.37 -16.94
N MET A 12 -38.18 7.38 -16.22
CA MET A 12 -37.37 8.55 -15.85
C MET A 12 -36.22 8.16 -14.93
N TRP A 13 -36.44 7.25 -13.98
CA TRP A 13 -35.37 6.71 -13.13
C TRP A 13 -34.33 5.91 -13.92
N GLN A 14 -34.75 5.09 -14.90
CA GLN A 14 -33.82 4.34 -15.75
C GLN A 14 -33.01 5.25 -16.69
N ALA A 15 -33.65 6.26 -17.29
CA ALA A 15 -32.96 7.24 -18.12
C ALA A 15 -32.03 8.15 -17.31
N LEU A 16 -32.38 8.49 -16.06
CA LEU A 16 -31.48 9.20 -15.15
C LEU A 16 -30.30 8.32 -14.71
N THR A 17 -30.46 7.00 -14.54
CA THR A 17 -29.31 6.11 -14.27
C THR A 17 -28.43 5.86 -15.50
N GLU A 18 -28.98 5.91 -16.71
CA GLU A 18 -28.18 5.81 -17.94
C GLU A 18 -27.56 7.16 -18.38
N ALA A 19 -28.18 8.29 -18.02
CA ALA A 19 -27.69 9.64 -18.33
C ALA A 19 -26.85 10.29 -17.21
N VAL A 20 -26.77 9.68 -16.02
CA VAL A 20 -25.88 10.03 -14.90
C VAL A 20 -24.84 8.90 -14.80
N SER A 21 -23.67 8.94 -15.44
CA SER A 21 -22.71 10.03 -15.31
C SER A 21 -21.63 9.94 -16.38
N ARG A 22 -21.59 10.91 -17.28
CA ARG A 22 -20.30 11.51 -17.65
C ARG A 22 -19.75 12.24 -16.42
N ARG A 23 -19.23 11.45 -15.44
CA ARG A 23 -18.32 11.76 -14.33
C ARG A 23 -18.49 13.10 -13.57
N PRO A 24 -18.36 13.07 -12.23
CA PRO A 24 -17.11 13.49 -11.61
C PRO A 24 -16.16 12.30 -11.69
N ALA A 25 -15.00 12.46 -12.35
CA ALA A 25 -13.96 11.45 -12.22
C ALA A 25 -13.62 11.47 -10.74
N ASN A 26 -13.80 10.38 -10.00
CA ASN A 26 -13.26 10.32 -8.64
C ASN A 26 -11.81 10.81 -8.71
N PRO A 27 -11.39 11.63 -7.72
CA PRO A 27 -10.04 12.17 -7.72
C PRO A 27 -9.06 11.00 -7.82
N GLU A 28 -8.08 11.15 -8.69
CA GLU A 28 -6.97 10.21 -8.72
C GLU A 28 -6.16 10.41 -7.45
N VAL A 29 -5.94 9.32 -6.74
CA VAL A 29 -5.23 9.33 -5.46
C VAL A 29 -4.29 8.15 -5.38
N THR A 30 -3.24 8.31 -4.59
CA THR A 30 -2.28 7.26 -4.27
C THR A 30 -2.62 6.67 -2.92
N LEU A 31 -3.00 5.40 -2.93
CA LEU A 31 -3.31 4.58 -1.77
C LEU A 31 -2.02 3.93 -1.27
N VAL A 32 -1.74 4.08 0.02
CA VAL A 32 -0.64 3.42 0.72
C VAL A 32 -1.22 2.48 1.75
N PHE A 33 -0.88 1.20 1.65
CA PHE A 33 -1.17 0.18 2.64
C PHE A 33 0.13 -0.27 3.30
N THR A 34 0.14 -0.31 4.62
CA THR A 34 1.26 -0.84 5.40
C THR A 34 0.80 -1.96 6.31
N ASP A 35 1.74 -2.81 6.69
CA ASP A 35 1.53 -3.88 7.68
C ASP A 35 2.87 -4.38 8.23
N LEU A 36 2.88 -5.08 9.36
CA LEU A 36 4.11 -5.62 9.96
C LEU A 36 4.33 -7.09 9.58
N VAL A 37 5.55 -7.40 9.18
CA VAL A 37 5.93 -8.75 8.74
C VAL A 37 6.07 -9.67 9.97
N GLY A 38 5.17 -10.65 10.07
CA GLY A 38 5.23 -11.70 11.11
C GLY A 38 4.81 -11.22 12.50
N PHE A 39 4.12 -10.08 12.59
CA PHE A 39 3.67 -9.53 13.86
C PHE A 39 2.75 -10.48 14.62
N SER A 40 1.75 -11.08 13.98
CA SER A 40 0.83 -12.02 14.66
C SER A 40 1.57 -13.21 15.28
N THR A 41 2.60 -13.74 14.60
CA THR A 41 3.41 -14.84 15.13
C THR A 41 4.23 -14.38 16.33
N TRP A 42 4.87 -13.23 16.21
CA TRP A 42 5.68 -12.67 17.29
C TRP A 42 4.85 -12.30 18.52
N SER A 43 3.67 -11.68 18.33
CA SER A 43 2.79 -11.26 19.43
C SER A 43 2.28 -12.44 20.24
N LEU A 44 2.04 -13.61 19.61
CA LEU A 44 1.68 -14.84 20.32
C LEU A 44 2.76 -15.31 21.30
N GLN A 45 4.04 -15.04 21.01
CA GLN A 45 5.16 -15.42 21.86
C GLN A 45 5.50 -14.32 22.89
N ALA A 46 5.41 -13.06 22.48
CA ALA A 46 5.77 -11.90 23.31
C ALA A 46 4.67 -11.50 24.32
N GLY A 47 3.42 -11.83 24.03
CA GLY A 47 2.26 -11.49 24.85
C GLY A 47 1.72 -10.07 24.60
N ASP A 48 0.52 -9.81 25.14
CA ASP A 48 -0.28 -8.63 24.81
C ASP A 48 0.39 -7.31 25.21
N ALA A 49 1.10 -7.27 26.34
CA ALA A 49 1.76 -6.06 26.83
C ALA A 49 2.89 -5.62 25.89
N ALA A 50 3.74 -6.55 25.46
CA ALA A 50 4.81 -6.30 24.50
C ALA A 50 4.23 -5.93 23.13
N ALA A 51 3.18 -6.64 22.68
CA ALA A 51 2.50 -6.35 21.43
C ALA A 51 1.93 -4.92 21.40
N LEU A 52 1.26 -4.50 22.47
CA LEU A 52 0.70 -3.15 22.59
C LEU A 52 1.80 -2.08 22.66
N SER A 53 2.91 -2.36 23.35
CA SER A 53 4.09 -1.48 23.39
C SER A 53 4.67 -1.29 21.98
N LEU A 54 4.86 -2.40 21.25
CA LEU A 54 5.37 -2.36 19.88
C LEU A 54 4.46 -1.56 18.97
N LEU A 55 3.15 -1.82 18.94
CA LEU A 55 2.21 -1.10 18.10
C LEU A 55 2.21 0.41 18.36
N ARG A 56 2.31 0.83 19.62
CA ARG A 56 2.39 2.25 19.98
C ARG A 56 3.69 2.89 19.48
N GLN A 57 4.81 2.20 19.60
CA GLN A 57 6.10 2.71 19.12
C GLN A 57 6.16 2.76 17.58
N VAL A 58 5.61 1.74 16.91
CA VAL A 58 5.47 1.71 15.46
C VAL A 58 4.61 2.87 14.98
N ALA A 59 3.44 3.10 15.58
CA ALA A 59 2.58 4.23 15.23
C ALA A 59 3.30 5.57 15.40
N ARG A 60 4.03 5.76 16.51
CA ARG A 60 4.83 6.98 16.75
C ARG A 60 5.95 7.19 15.74
N ALA A 61 6.51 6.12 15.18
CA ALA A 61 7.58 6.20 14.20
C ALA A 61 7.06 6.39 12.77
N VAL A 62 5.97 5.70 12.42
CA VAL A 62 5.48 5.59 11.03
C VAL A 62 4.44 6.66 10.68
N GLU A 63 3.60 7.09 11.62
CA GLU A 63 2.53 8.05 11.30
C GLU A 63 3.05 9.47 11.02
N PRO A 64 4.02 10.04 11.77
CA PRO A 64 4.46 11.42 11.53
C PRO A 64 4.99 11.65 10.11
N PRO A 65 5.91 10.84 9.55
CA PRO A 65 6.37 11.06 8.17
C PRO A 65 5.26 11.01 7.12
N LEU A 66 4.22 10.20 7.35
CA LEU A 66 3.07 10.13 6.44
C LEU A 66 2.19 11.38 6.53
N LEU A 67 1.96 11.88 7.74
CA LEU A 67 1.13 13.06 7.99
C LEU A 67 1.84 14.36 7.59
N ASP A 68 3.12 14.50 7.93
CA ASP A 68 3.94 15.68 7.66
C ASP A 68 4.13 15.91 6.15
N ALA A 69 4.17 14.82 5.37
CA ALA A 69 4.17 14.87 3.91
C ALA A 69 2.79 15.20 3.29
N GLY A 70 1.78 15.50 4.11
CA GLY A 70 0.42 15.82 3.65
C GLY A 70 -0.44 14.61 3.32
N GLY A 71 -0.02 13.41 3.74
CA GLY A 71 -0.84 12.20 3.64
C GLY A 71 -2.00 12.22 4.64
N HIS A 72 -3.07 11.52 4.30
CA HIS A 72 -4.21 11.35 5.17
C HIS A 72 -4.35 9.89 5.60
N ILE A 73 -4.16 9.60 6.89
CA ILE A 73 -4.41 8.27 7.45
C ILE A 73 -5.92 8.06 7.53
N VAL A 74 -6.43 7.15 6.71
CA VAL A 74 -7.85 6.82 6.60
C VAL A 74 -8.27 5.93 7.77
N LYS A 75 -7.51 4.86 8.01
CA LYS A 75 -7.79 3.89 9.09
C LYS A 75 -6.56 3.08 9.47
N ARG A 76 -6.59 2.55 10.69
CA ARG A 76 -5.64 1.56 11.21
C ARG A 76 -6.27 0.16 11.14
N MET A 77 -5.47 -0.85 10.83
CA MET A 77 -5.91 -2.22 10.57
C MET A 77 -5.00 -3.18 11.35
N GLY A 78 -5.18 -3.26 12.67
CA GLY A 78 -4.30 -4.04 13.53
C GLY A 78 -2.90 -3.44 13.60
N ASP A 79 -1.92 -4.12 13.00
CA ASP A 79 -0.52 -3.71 12.88
C ASP A 79 -0.21 -2.90 11.61
N GLY A 80 -1.20 -2.70 10.75
CA GLY A 80 -1.11 -1.90 9.54
C GLY A 80 -1.91 -0.61 9.56
N LEU A 81 -1.73 0.20 8.51
CA LEU A 81 -2.59 1.34 8.24
C LEU A 81 -2.87 1.53 6.75
N MET A 82 -3.90 2.30 6.46
CA MET A 82 -4.24 2.79 5.14
C MET A 82 -4.12 4.31 5.15
N ALA A 83 -3.31 4.85 4.25
CA ALA A 83 -3.15 6.27 4.02
C ALA A 83 -3.41 6.63 2.55
N VAL A 84 -3.77 7.88 2.31
CA VAL A 84 -4.06 8.41 0.97
C VAL A 84 -3.26 9.68 0.74
N PHE A 85 -2.66 9.76 -0.44
CA PHE A 85 -1.89 10.90 -0.94
C PHE A 85 -2.47 11.38 -2.27
N ARG A 86 -2.23 12.66 -2.58
CA ARG A 86 -2.58 13.23 -3.89
C ARG A 86 -1.51 12.97 -4.95
N ASP A 87 -0.28 12.74 -4.53
CA ASP A 87 0.88 12.60 -5.39
C ASP A 87 1.65 11.30 -5.07
N PRO A 88 2.00 10.48 -6.08
CA PRO A 88 2.65 9.20 -5.87
C PRO A 88 4.12 9.33 -5.44
N LEU A 89 4.84 10.35 -5.88
CA LEU A 89 6.23 10.60 -5.47
C LEU A 89 6.27 11.02 -4.00
N VAL A 90 5.37 11.89 -3.56
CA VAL A 90 5.21 12.29 -2.15
C VAL A 90 4.91 11.06 -1.28
N ALA A 91 4.00 10.19 -1.72
CA ALA A 91 3.70 8.94 -1.02
C ALA A 91 4.94 8.04 -0.87
N VAL A 92 5.74 7.89 -1.93
CA VAL A 92 6.98 7.10 -1.91
C VAL A 92 7.99 7.70 -0.94
N ARG A 93 8.22 9.03 -0.97
CA ARG A 93 9.14 9.72 -0.05
C ARG A 93 8.74 9.54 1.41
N ALA A 94 7.46 9.77 1.73
CA ALA A 94 6.93 9.60 3.07
C ALA A 94 7.07 8.16 3.58
N VAL A 95 6.84 7.16 2.72
CA VAL A 95 7.02 5.74 3.05
C VAL A 95 8.49 5.40 3.32
N LEU A 96 9.44 5.98 2.58
CA LEU A 96 10.86 5.75 2.83
C LEU A 96 11.29 6.30 4.18
N GLU A 97 10.85 7.51 4.51
CA GLU A 97 11.09 8.14 5.82
C GLU A 97 10.47 7.31 6.95
N ALA A 98 9.22 6.88 6.80
CA ALA A 98 8.56 6.00 7.76
C ALA A 98 9.29 4.66 7.94
N LYS A 99 9.79 4.07 6.85
CA LYS A 99 10.62 2.85 6.92
C LYS A 99 11.91 3.08 7.68
N GLU A 100 12.58 4.22 7.49
CA GLU A 100 13.83 4.51 8.17
C GLU A 100 13.59 4.79 9.66
N ALA A 101 12.56 5.56 10.01
CA ALA A 101 12.14 5.80 11.38
C ALA A 101 11.83 4.48 12.12
N LEU A 102 11.13 3.55 11.45
CA LEU A 102 10.81 2.24 12.00
C LEU A 102 12.04 1.42 12.42
N ARG A 103 13.20 1.61 11.79
CA ARG A 103 14.43 0.85 12.12
C ARG A 103 14.94 1.13 13.53
N THR A 104 14.52 2.25 14.11
CA THR A 104 14.88 2.65 15.48
C THR A 104 13.97 2.02 16.54
N VAL A 105 12.84 1.41 16.13
CA VAL A 105 11.90 0.77 17.04
C VAL A 105 12.43 -0.60 17.43
N GLN A 106 12.50 -0.86 18.74
CA GLN A 106 12.85 -2.15 19.28
C GLN A 106 12.08 -2.42 20.57
N VAL A 107 11.46 -3.60 20.67
CA VAL A 107 10.77 -4.06 21.88
C VAL A 107 11.21 -5.48 22.16
N ASP A 108 11.72 -5.73 23.37
CA ASP A 108 12.17 -7.06 23.82
C ASP A 108 13.12 -7.75 22.84
N GLY A 109 14.08 -6.97 22.30
CA GLY A 109 15.05 -7.44 21.32
C GLY A 109 14.50 -7.62 19.90
N TYR A 110 13.20 -7.45 19.67
CA TYR A 110 12.56 -7.54 18.36
C TYR A 110 12.52 -6.18 17.65
N THR A 111 13.03 -6.13 16.42
CA THR A 111 12.90 -4.98 15.51
C THR A 111 11.87 -5.31 14.43
N PRO A 112 10.75 -4.56 14.35
CA PRO A 112 9.70 -4.83 13.38
C PRO A 112 10.15 -4.51 11.96
N ARG A 113 9.61 -5.25 10.99
CA ARG A 113 9.79 -4.96 9.56
C ARG A 113 8.43 -4.63 8.95
N MET A 114 8.36 -3.56 8.18
CA MET A 114 7.14 -3.17 7.49
C MET A 114 7.13 -3.69 6.05
N ARG A 115 5.96 -4.16 5.61
CA ARG A 115 5.60 -4.35 4.21
C ARG A 115 4.69 -3.20 3.76
N VAL A 116 4.89 -2.73 2.54
CA VAL A 116 4.14 -1.59 1.99
C VAL A 116 3.67 -1.90 0.58
N GLY A 117 2.44 -1.51 0.27
CA GLY A 117 1.89 -1.50 -1.08
C GLY A 117 1.40 -0.11 -1.45
N ILE A 118 1.76 0.35 -2.64
CA ILE A 118 1.37 1.66 -3.17
C ILE A 118 0.67 1.47 -4.51
N HIS A 119 -0.53 2.03 -4.63
CA HIS A 119 -1.32 1.99 -5.85
C HIS A 119 -2.00 3.33 -6.11
N THR A 120 -2.01 3.76 -7.37
CA THR A 120 -2.66 4.99 -7.80
C THR A 120 -3.83 4.63 -8.71
N GLY A 121 -4.99 5.17 -8.37
CA GLY A 121 -6.27 4.83 -8.99
C GLY A 121 -7.34 5.87 -8.64
N ARG A 122 -8.61 5.55 -8.87
CA ARG A 122 -9.75 6.46 -8.71
C ARG A 122 -10.84 5.82 -7.83
N PRO A 123 -10.52 5.45 -6.57
CA PRO A 123 -11.49 4.89 -5.63
C PRO A 123 -12.64 5.86 -5.34
N GLN A 124 -13.78 5.33 -4.92
CA GLN A 124 -14.90 6.13 -4.46
C GLN A 124 -14.65 6.60 -3.03
N ARG A 125 -14.77 7.90 -2.80
CA ARG A 125 -14.73 8.47 -1.46
C ARG A 125 -16.11 8.37 -0.82
N LEU A 126 -16.21 7.74 0.35
CA LEU A 126 -17.43 7.66 1.14
C LEU A 126 -17.17 8.27 2.52
N ALA A 127 -17.60 9.53 2.70
CA ALA A 127 -17.30 10.33 3.89
C ALA A 127 -15.79 10.42 4.18
N ALA A 128 -15.33 9.77 5.26
CA ALA A 128 -13.93 9.69 5.68
C ALA A 128 -13.21 8.43 5.17
N ASP A 129 -13.91 7.51 4.48
CA ASP A 129 -13.34 6.26 3.97
C ASP A 129 -13.26 6.24 2.44
N TRP A 130 -12.57 5.22 1.92
CA TRP A 130 -12.39 4.96 0.50
C TRP A 130 -12.77 3.52 0.18
N LEU A 131 -13.54 3.34 -0.88
CA LEU A 131 -14.04 2.05 -1.34
C LEU A 131 -13.81 1.86 -2.84
N GLY A 132 -13.76 0.60 -3.26
CA GLY A 132 -13.68 0.23 -4.67
C GLY A 132 -12.49 -0.67 -4.99
N VAL A 133 -12.38 -1.00 -6.27
CA VAL A 133 -11.39 -1.96 -6.78
C VAL A 133 -9.96 -1.50 -6.48
N ASP A 134 -9.66 -0.21 -6.60
CA ASP A 134 -8.31 0.33 -6.36
C ASP A 134 -7.84 0.14 -4.90
N VAL A 135 -8.76 0.20 -3.92
CA VAL A 135 -8.44 -0.07 -2.51
C VAL A 135 -8.01 -1.51 -2.32
N ASN A 136 -8.74 -2.45 -2.93
CA ASN A 136 -8.41 -3.87 -2.90
C ASN A 136 -7.08 -4.14 -3.63
N ILE A 137 -6.85 -3.49 -4.79
CA ILE A 137 -5.58 -3.60 -5.52
C ILE A 137 -4.43 -3.14 -4.62
N ALA A 138 -4.53 -1.99 -3.96
CA ALA A 138 -3.49 -1.46 -3.09
C ALA A 138 -3.10 -2.44 -1.96
N ALA A 139 -4.10 -3.03 -1.30
CA ALA A 139 -3.89 -4.07 -0.28
C ALA A 139 -3.18 -5.30 -0.88
N ARG A 140 -3.59 -5.76 -2.07
CA ARG A 140 -2.95 -6.90 -2.75
C ARG A 140 -1.53 -6.62 -3.24
N VAL A 141 -1.23 -5.37 -3.62
CA VAL A 141 0.14 -4.94 -3.95
C VAL A 141 1.02 -5.07 -2.70
N MET A 142 0.53 -4.66 -1.53
CA MET A 142 1.23 -4.79 -0.25
C MET A 142 1.50 -6.26 0.11
N GLU A 143 0.54 -7.15 -0.10
CA GLU A 143 0.70 -8.59 0.17
C GLU A 143 1.85 -9.24 -0.61
N ARG A 144 2.28 -8.66 -1.75
CA ARG A 144 3.45 -9.16 -2.50
C ARG A 144 4.77 -8.91 -1.76
N ALA A 145 4.82 -7.99 -0.80
CA ALA A 145 5.98 -7.76 0.06
C ALA A 145 6.07 -8.78 1.20
N THR A 146 6.12 -10.07 0.88
CA THR A 146 6.13 -11.18 1.86
C THR A 146 7.28 -11.12 2.86
N LYS A 147 8.44 -10.58 2.46
CA LYS A 147 9.62 -10.37 3.32
C LYS A 147 9.79 -8.91 3.76
N GLY A 148 8.75 -8.10 3.64
CA GLY A 148 8.83 -6.65 3.83
C GLY A 148 9.27 -5.89 2.58
N GLY A 149 9.44 -4.58 2.74
CA GLY A 149 9.81 -3.65 1.68
C GLY A 149 8.62 -3.02 0.98
N ILE A 150 8.90 -2.28 -0.10
CA ILE A 150 7.90 -1.46 -0.80
C ILE A 150 7.56 -2.12 -2.13
N MET A 151 6.27 -2.35 -2.35
CA MET A 151 5.71 -2.76 -3.63
C MET A 151 4.88 -1.62 -4.20
N VAL A 152 5.03 -1.38 -5.50
CA VAL A 152 4.26 -0.37 -6.22
C VAL A 152 3.63 -0.99 -7.46
N SER A 153 2.40 -0.61 -7.75
CA SER A 153 1.76 -0.95 -9.03
C SER A 153 2.36 -0.16 -10.20
N SER A 154 2.25 -0.67 -11.43
CA SER A 154 2.62 0.10 -12.63
C SER A 154 1.91 1.44 -12.70
N SER A 155 0.61 1.50 -12.38
CA SER A 155 -0.13 2.78 -12.39
C SER A 155 0.43 3.85 -11.45
N THR A 156 1.16 3.46 -10.40
CA THR A 156 1.89 4.40 -9.54
C THR A 156 3.25 4.74 -10.13
N LEU A 157 4.00 3.71 -10.56
CA LEU A 157 5.36 3.89 -11.04
C LEU A 157 5.40 4.75 -12.32
N ASP A 158 4.43 4.57 -13.21
CA ASP A 158 4.35 5.29 -14.49
C ASP A 158 4.08 6.80 -14.30
N LEU A 159 3.64 7.21 -13.10
CA LEU A 159 3.41 8.62 -12.74
C LEU A 159 4.61 9.27 -12.03
N ILE A 160 5.67 8.51 -11.73
CA ILE A 160 6.87 9.04 -11.09
C ILE A 160 7.98 9.15 -12.16
N PRO A 161 8.53 10.35 -12.42
CA PRO A 161 9.64 10.51 -13.35
C PRO A 161 10.85 9.67 -12.93
N GLN A 162 11.51 9.02 -13.90
CA GLN A 162 12.70 8.21 -13.62
C GLN A 162 13.81 9.03 -12.92
N SER A 163 13.97 10.30 -13.29
CA SER A 163 14.94 11.22 -12.65
C SER A 163 14.69 11.43 -11.16
N GLU A 164 13.44 11.38 -10.71
CA GLU A 164 13.08 11.49 -9.29
C GLU A 164 13.41 10.21 -8.54
N LEU A 165 13.20 9.03 -9.16
CA LEU A 165 13.63 7.75 -8.60
C LEU A 165 15.16 7.68 -8.50
N ASP A 166 15.86 8.13 -9.52
CA ASP A 166 17.33 8.16 -9.55
C ASP A 166 17.88 9.12 -8.49
N ALA A 167 17.29 10.31 -8.33
CA ALA A 167 17.65 11.27 -7.29
C ALA A 167 17.42 10.73 -5.87
N LEU A 168 16.42 9.86 -5.70
CA LEU A 168 16.18 9.13 -4.45
C LEU A 168 17.07 7.89 -4.29
N GLY A 169 17.87 7.53 -5.30
CA GLY A 169 18.66 6.31 -5.30
C GLY A 169 17.78 5.05 -5.25
N ILE A 170 16.67 5.05 -5.98
CA ILE A 170 15.70 3.95 -6.01
C ILE A 170 15.72 3.24 -7.35
N ALA A 171 15.87 1.92 -7.31
CA ALA A 171 15.64 1.05 -8.47
C ALA A 171 14.29 0.32 -8.34
N ALA A 172 13.50 0.33 -9.41
CA ALA A 172 12.25 -0.43 -9.50
C ALA A 172 12.48 -1.76 -10.23
N LYS A 173 12.33 -2.89 -9.53
CA LYS A 173 12.47 -4.23 -10.12
C LYS A 173 11.10 -4.89 -10.28
N ARG A 174 10.74 -5.24 -11.51
CA ARG A 174 9.48 -5.94 -11.80
C ARG A 174 9.42 -7.29 -11.06
N VAL A 175 8.33 -7.54 -10.36
CA VAL A 175 8.07 -8.81 -9.67
C VAL A 175 7.48 -9.79 -10.68
N ARG A 176 8.14 -10.94 -10.87
CA ARG A 176 7.63 -12.01 -11.74
C ARG A 176 6.43 -12.69 -11.07
N LYS A 177 5.37 -12.96 -11.83
CA LYS A 177 4.25 -13.78 -11.35
C LYS A 177 4.74 -15.21 -11.12
N PRO A 178 4.50 -15.82 -9.95
CA PRO A 178 4.76 -17.25 -9.79
C PRO A 178 3.87 -18.00 -10.77
N VAL A 179 4.46 -18.92 -11.54
CA VAL A 179 3.79 -19.74 -12.57
C VAL A 179 2.64 -20.59 -11.96
N PHE A 180 2.68 -20.82 -10.64
CA PHE A 180 1.69 -21.59 -9.88
C PHE A 180 0.97 -20.80 -8.77
N ALA A 181 1.02 -19.47 -8.81
CA ALA A 181 0.17 -18.70 -7.91
C ALA A 181 -1.29 -18.92 -8.30
N HIS A 182 -2.08 -19.52 -7.41
CA HIS A 182 -3.54 -19.51 -7.53
C HIS A 182 -3.99 -18.11 -7.94
N LYS A 183 -4.86 -18.01 -8.95
CA LYS A 183 -5.41 -16.74 -9.48
C LYS A 183 -5.60 -15.80 -8.29
N SER A 184 -4.76 -14.79 -8.18
CA SER A 184 -4.82 -13.87 -7.04
C SER A 184 -6.09 -13.06 -7.22
N ALA A 185 -7.18 -13.53 -6.62
CA ALA A 185 -8.49 -12.94 -6.76
C ALA A 185 -8.40 -11.44 -6.40
N GLY A 186 -8.72 -10.57 -7.36
CA GLY A 186 -8.81 -9.12 -7.16
C GLY A 186 -7.64 -8.26 -7.65
N ILE A 187 -6.59 -8.80 -8.28
CA ILE A 187 -5.62 -7.99 -9.05
C ILE A 187 -5.90 -8.18 -10.56
N PRO A 188 -6.05 -7.09 -11.35
CA PRO A 188 -6.15 -7.20 -12.80
C PRO A 188 -5.00 -7.99 -13.40
N ALA A 189 -5.28 -8.84 -14.39
CA ALA A 189 -4.29 -9.76 -14.95
C ALA A 189 -3.12 -9.05 -15.66
N ASP A 190 -3.30 -7.81 -16.04
CA ASP A 190 -2.36 -6.93 -16.72
C ASP A 190 -1.58 -6.00 -15.76
N LEU A 191 -2.03 -5.83 -14.52
CA LEU A 191 -1.36 -4.95 -13.57
C LEU A 191 0.01 -5.51 -13.18
N ALA A 192 1.07 -4.81 -13.60
CA ALA A 192 2.43 -5.12 -13.21
C ALA A 192 2.72 -4.57 -11.81
N ILE A 193 3.54 -5.30 -11.05
CA ILE A 193 3.97 -4.91 -9.70
C ILE A 193 5.50 -4.84 -9.69
N TYR A 194 6.03 -3.81 -9.05
CA TYR A 194 7.45 -3.56 -8.92
C TYR A 194 7.82 -3.49 -7.44
N ARG A 195 9.00 -4.02 -7.12
CA ARG A 195 9.65 -3.81 -5.84
C ARG A 195 10.57 -2.61 -5.96
N LEU A 196 10.41 -1.62 -5.08
CA LEU A 196 11.39 -0.55 -4.94
C LEU A 196 12.51 -1.01 -4.02
N LYS A 197 13.75 -0.77 -4.44
CA LYS A 197 14.97 -0.97 -3.66
C LYS A 197 15.75 0.31 -3.58
N THR A 198 16.20 0.69 -2.40
CA THR A 198 17.17 1.77 -2.22
C THR A 198 18.59 1.30 -2.58
N LEU A 199 19.50 2.22 -2.93
CA LEU A 199 20.91 1.90 -3.16
C LEU A 199 21.55 1.11 -2.00
N LYS A 200 21.23 1.46 -0.74
CA LYS A 200 21.67 0.71 0.45
C LYS A 200 21.19 -0.75 0.45
N GLU A 201 19.98 -1.02 -0.03
CA GLU A 201 19.42 -2.37 -0.13
C GLU A 201 19.95 -3.14 -1.36
N LEU A 202 20.42 -2.44 -2.39
CA LEU A 202 21.05 -3.05 -3.56
C LEU A 202 22.44 -3.58 -3.22
N THR A 203 23.28 -2.76 -2.57
CA THR A 203 24.65 -3.16 -2.18
C THR A 203 24.65 -4.28 -1.15
N ALA A 204 23.69 -4.29 -0.20
CA ALA A 204 23.56 -5.36 0.79
C ALA A 204 23.12 -6.72 0.20
N THR A 205 22.60 -6.76 -1.04
CA THR A 205 22.24 -8.03 -1.68
C THR A 205 23.46 -8.67 -2.37
N ASP A 206 24.42 -7.87 -2.83
CA ASP A 206 25.62 -8.36 -3.53
C ASP A 206 26.63 -9.03 -2.57
N ASP A 207 26.75 -8.57 -1.32
CA ASP A 207 27.61 -9.22 -0.32
C ASP A 207 27.16 -10.65 0.06
N THR A 208 25.86 -10.95 -0.01
CA THR A 208 25.36 -12.31 0.26
C THR A 208 25.57 -13.31 -0.88
N ALA A 209 26.01 -12.85 -2.05
CA ALA A 209 26.27 -13.74 -3.19
C ALA A 209 27.71 -14.32 -3.17
N GLU A 210 28.64 -13.75 -2.41
CA GLU A 210 30.07 -14.17 -2.43
C GLU A 210 30.46 -15.17 -1.33
N THR A 211 29.61 -15.47 -0.34
CA THR A 211 29.99 -16.44 0.74
C THR A 211 29.65 -17.90 0.43
N ASN A 212 29.07 -18.22 -0.74
CA ASN A 212 28.76 -19.60 -1.12
C ASN A 212 29.59 -20.05 -2.32
N SER A 213 30.91 -19.92 -2.21
CA SER A 213 31.88 -20.53 -3.13
C SER A 213 33.22 -20.68 -2.43
N GLN A 214 33.40 -21.79 -1.70
CA GLN A 214 34.65 -22.57 -1.68
C GLN A 214 34.44 -23.87 -0.89
N PRO A 215 35.23 -24.92 -1.20
CA PRO A 215 34.77 -26.29 -1.46
C PRO A 215 34.49 -27.15 -0.23
#